data_AF-A0A353T5Q0-F1
#
_entry.id   AF-A0A353T5Q0-F1
#
_cell.length_a   1.000
_cell.length_b   1.000
_cell.length_c   1.000
_cell.angle_alpha   90.00
_cell.angle_beta   90.00
_cell.angle_gamma   90.00
#
_symmetry.space_group_name_H-M   'P 1'
#
loop_
_entity.id
_entity.type
_entity.pdbx_description
1 polymer ?
#
loop_
_entity_poly.entity_id
_entity_poly.type
_entity_poly.pdbx_seq_one_letter_code
_entity_poly.pdbx_strand_id
1 'polypeptide(L)'
;MTHKGTCTLETKQLLLRRFTGNDAEAMFRNWANDPEVTKYLTWSPHGDIVETRRILKNWTESYEKSDFYCWAIVPKFPGEPIGSISVVHRDDKVNSVHIGYCIGKAWWHHGYTSEALSELIRFFFEEVGVNRIDSRHDIRNPHSGNVMKKAGMHYEGTMRQADRNKQGICDSAYYAILAEDYQAQKSPHPLIGKTAIVSKTVEDTDTAASIKSGSLPVLATPALTALMEQASCKCLSDCLESGQTSVGTAISVEHTAASPRGAKITATAEITEVTGRKIGFAVTARDNAGEIGHGTHSRFIVKTDRFMKKAEARK
;
A
#
# COMPACT_ATOMS: atom_id res chain seq x y z
N MET A 1 11.73 8.75 -18.95
CA MET A 1 12.23 7.42 -18.57
C MET A 1 13.57 7.16 -19.26
N THR A 2 14.46 6.40 -18.62
CA THR A 2 15.70 5.89 -19.22
C THR A 2 15.54 4.39 -19.44
N HIS A 3 15.18 4.01 -20.67
CA HIS A 3 14.90 2.63 -21.02
C HIS A 3 16.13 1.73 -20.92
N LYS A 4 16.03 0.66 -20.12
CA LYS A 4 17.11 -0.32 -19.84
C LYS A 4 16.84 -1.72 -20.39
N GLY A 5 15.66 -1.94 -20.97
CA GLY A 5 15.20 -3.22 -21.50
C GLY A 5 14.98 -4.26 -20.41
N THR A 6 14.74 -5.49 -20.86
CA THR A 6 14.65 -6.64 -19.97
C THR A 6 16.05 -7.01 -19.47
N CYS A 7 16.44 -6.56 -18.28
CA CYS A 7 17.69 -6.95 -17.61
C CYS A 7 17.47 -8.15 -16.67
N THR A 8 18.54 -8.77 -16.20
CA THR A 8 18.43 -9.80 -15.16
C THR A 8 18.25 -9.12 -13.79
N LEU A 9 17.22 -9.52 -13.05
CA LEU A 9 16.94 -9.06 -11.69
C LEU A 9 16.92 -10.25 -10.74
N GLU A 10 17.54 -10.12 -9.57
CA GLU A 10 17.57 -11.16 -8.56
C GLU A 10 16.86 -10.72 -7.30
N THR A 11 16.04 -11.60 -6.76
CA THR A 11 15.35 -11.40 -5.48
C THR A 11 15.78 -12.46 -4.49
N LYS A 12 15.06 -12.58 -3.36
CA LYS A 12 15.32 -13.62 -2.36
C LYS A 12 15.13 -15.02 -2.96
N GLN A 13 14.01 -15.25 -3.64
CA GLN A 13 13.59 -16.56 -4.14
C GLN A 13 13.66 -16.69 -5.66
N LEU A 14 13.77 -15.59 -6.40
CA LEU A 14 13.61 -15.57 -7.85
C LEU A 14 14.83 -15.03 -8.57
N LEU A 15 14.98 -15.50 -9.80
CA LEU A 15 15.72 -14.90 -10.89
C LEU A 15 14.69 -14.45 -11.93
N LEU A 16 14.59 -13.15 -12.16
CA LEU A 16 13.82 -12.60 -13.29
C LEU A 16 14.79 -12.39 -14.43
N ARG A 17 14.59 -13.10 -15.54
CA ARG A 17 15.51 -13.04 -16.68
C ARG A 17 14.77 -13.03 -18.01
N ARG A 18 15.50 -12.72 -19.09
CA ARG A 18 15.02 -12.93 -20.46
C ARG A 18 14.64 -14.39 -20.68
N PHE A 19 13.60 -14.60 -21.47
CA PHE A 19 13.28 -15.91 -22.03
C PHE A 19 14.35 -16.33 -23.05
N THR A 20 14.49 -17.64 -23.22
CA THR A 20 15.31 -18.30 -24.23
C THR A 20 14.46 -19.34 -24.97
N GLY A 21 14.92 -19.83 -26.14
CA GLY A 21 14.21 -20.88 -26.87
C GLY A 21 14.03 -22.18 -26.06
N ASN A 22 14.93 -22.46 -25.11
CA ASN A 22 14.90 -23.64 -24.24
C ASN A 22 13.82 -23.57 -23.16
N ASP A 23 13.17 -22.42 -22.98
CA ASP A 23 12.08 -22.25 -22.02
C ASP A 23 10.73 -22.75 -22.55
N ALA A 24 10.64 -23.15 -23.82
CA ALA A 24 9.38 -23.49 -24.47
C ALA A 24 8.64 -24.64 -23.79
N GLU A 25 9.35 -25.73 -23.49
CA GLU A 25 8.79 -26.92 -22.86
C GLU A 25 8.26 -26.60 -21.46
N ALA A 26 9.05 -25.89 -20.66
CA ALA A 26 8.65 -25.46 -19.33
C ALA A 26 7.47 -24.49 -19.39
N MET A 27 7.50 -23.47 -20.27
CA MET A 27 6.41 -22.52 -20.46
C MET A 27 5.09 -23.20 -20.83
N PHE A 28 5.13 -24.09 -21.83
CA PHE A 28 3.94 -24.81 -22.28
C PHE A 28 3.35 -25.65 -21.16
N ARG A 29 4.18 -26.45 -20.50
CA ARG A 29 3.78 -27.37 -19.42
C ARG A 29 3.29 -26.67 -18.17
N ASN A 30 3.96 -25.58 -17.77
CA ASN A 30 3.80 -25.00 -16.44
C ASN A 30 2.63 -24.03 -16.37
N TRP A 31 2.30 -23.32 -17.45
CA TRP A 31 1.17 -22.38 -17.44
C TRP A 31 0.50 -22.10 -18.78
N ALA A 32 1.23 -22.14 -19.90
CA ALA A 32 0.70 -21.59 -21.15
C ALA A 32 -0.38 -22.48 -21.79
N ASN A 33 -0.39 -23.79 -21.53
CA ASN A 33 -1.43 -24.71 -22.01
C ASN A 33 -2.60 -24.90 -21.03
N ASP A 34 -2.60 -24.23 -19.87
CA ASP A 34 -3.57 -24.49 -18.78
C ASP A 34 -4.80 -23.55 -18.86
N PRO A 35 -6.01 -24.08 -19.12
CA PRO A 35 -7.25 -23.30 -19.13
C PRO A 35 -7.59 -22.63 -17.80
N GLU A 36 -7.16 -23.19 -16.67
CA GLU A 36 -7.39 -22.55 -15.36
C GLU A 36 -6.53 -21.31 -15.20
N VAL A 37 -5.28 -21.36 -15.67
CA VAL A 37 -4.37 -20.22 -15.62
C VAL A 37 -4.83 -19.10 -16.55
N THR A 38 -5.26 -19.46 -17.76
CA THR A 38 -5.66 -18.48 -18.79
C THR A 38 -7.10 -18.00 -18.67
N LYS A 39 -7.89 -18.55 -17.74
CA LYS A 39 -9.32 -18.27 -17.56
C LYS A 39 -9.67 -16.79 -17.62
N TYR A 40 -8.88 -15.93 -16.98
CA TYR A 40 -9.10 -14.48 -16.88
C TYR A 40 -8.13 -13.64 -17.72
N LEU A 41 -7.31 -14.28 -18.56
CA LEU A 41 -6.35 -13.60 -19.42
C LEU A 41 -7.00 -13.20 -20.76
N THR A 42 -6.29 -12.40 -21.55
CA THR A 42 -6.74 -11.93 -22.87
C THR A 42 -6.38 -12.89 -24.01
N TRP A 43 -5.64 -13.95 -23.72
CA TRP A 43 -5.17 -14.96 -24.68
C TRP A 43 -5.65 -16.36 -24.29
N SER A 44 -5.73 -17.26 -25.27
CA SER A 44 -6.19 -18.65 -25.10
C SER A 44 -5.04 -19.55 -24.63
N PRO A 45 -5.32 -20.66 -23.93
CA PRO A 45 -4.33 -21.72 -23.77
C PRO A 45 -3.67 -22.05 -25.11
N HIS A 46 -2.35 -22.21 -25.09
CA HIS A 46 -1.62 -22.63 -26.26
C HIS A 46 -2.07 -24.03 -26.66
N GLY A 47 -2.41 -24.22 -27.93
CA GLY A 47 -2.91 -25.51 -28.43
C GLY A 47 -1.81 -26.57 -28.47
N ASP A 48 -0.57 -26.13 -28.72
CA ASP A 48 0.60 -26.99 -28.81
C ASP A 48 1.90 -26.25 -28.45
N ILE A 49 2.99 -27.02 -28.43
CA ILE A 49 4.34 -26.51 -28.18
C ILE A 49 4.84 -25.60 -29.32
N VAL A 50 4.35 -25.76 -30.55
CA VAL A 50 4.77 -24.97 -31.72
C VAL A 50 4.32 -23.52 -31.57
N GLU A 51 3.09 -23.30 -31.10
CA GLU A 51 2.56 -21.99 -30.75
C GLU A 51 3.43 -21.31 -29.67
N THR A 52 3.79 -22.06 -28.63
CA THR A 52 4.67 -21.57 -27.55
C THR A 52 6.03 -21.15 -28.07
N ARG A 53 6.68 -21.98 -28.90
CA ARG A 53 7.97 -21.67 -29.51
C ARG A 53 7.90 -20.43 -30.39
N ARG A 54 6.81 -20.24 -31.13
CA ARG A 54 6.58 -19.04 -31.95
C ARG A 54 6.49 -17.77 -31.09
N ILE A 55 5.75 -17.81 -29.99
CA ILE A 55 5.62 -16.66 -29.07
C ILE A 55 6.97 -16.33 -28.42
N LEU A 56 7.68 -17.35 -27.93
CA LEU A 56 9.02 -17.15 -27.36
C LEU A 56 9.99 -16.56 -28.38
N LYS A 57 9.97 -17.03 -29.63
CA LYS A 57 10.79 -16.46 -30.70
C LYS A 57 10.55 -14.96 -30.85
N ASN A 58 9.29 -14.53 -30.92
CA ASN A 58 8.93 -13.11 -31.04
C ASN A 58 9.43 -12.27 -29.85
N TRP A 59 9.34 -12.81 -28.63
CA TRP A 59 9.87 -12.13 -27.43
C TRP A 59 11.40 -12.06 -27.45
N THR A 60 12.07 -13.14 -27.85
CA THR A 60 13.53 -13.17 -27.91
C THR A 60 14.10 -12.17 -28.91
N GLU A 61 13.46 -12.04 -30.07
CA GLU A 61 13.83 -11.04 -31.09
C GLU A 61 13.56 -9.61 -30.62
N SER A 62 12.60 -9.41 -29.72
CA SER A 62 12.25 -8.08 -29.19
C SER A 62 13.23 -7.58 -28.12
N TYR A 63 14.08 -8.44 -27.54
CA TYR A 63 15.02 -8.04 -26.49
C TYR A 63 16.15 -7.11 -26.95
N GLU A 64 16.33 -6.91 -28.26
CA GLU A 64 17.23 -5.88 -28.80
C GLU A 64 16.72 -4.46 -28.51
N LYS A 65 15.41 -4.31 -28.32
CA LYS A 65 14.77 -3.03 -28.03
C LYS A 65 14.91 -2.73 -26.54
N SER A 66 15.54 -1.60 -26.20
CA SER A 66 15.71 -1.16 -24.81
C SER A 66 14.38 -0.84 -24.12
N ASP A 67 13.29 -0.74 -24.86
CA ASP A 67 11.98 -0.37 -24.36
C ASP A 67 11.01 -1.57 -24.30
N PHE A 68 11.52 -2.78 -24.58
CA PHE A 68 10.83 -4.06 -24.44
C PHE A 68 11.15 -4.73 -23.09
N TYR A 69 10.07 -5.08 -22.37
CA TYR A 69 10.11 -5.55 -20.99
C TYR A 69 9.26 -6.81 -20.81
N CYS A 70 9.91 -7.97 -20.79
CA CYS A 70 9.25 -9.26 -20.58
C CYS A 70 10.20 -10.24 -19.90
N TRP A 71 9.91 -10.59 -18.66
CA TRP A 71 10.73 -11.51 -17.86
C TRP A 71 10.05 -12.86 -17.68
N ALA A 72 10.87 -13.90 -17.74
CA ALA A 72 10.57 -15.19 -17.16
C ALA A 72 10.73 -15.09 -15.63
N ILE A 73 9.73 -15.58 -14.90
CA ILE A 73 9.81 -15.74 -13.44
C ILE A 73 10.40 -17.12 -13.17
N VAL A 74 11.62 -17.18 -12.64
CA VAL A 74 12.35 -18.43 -12.39
C VAL A 74 12.70 -18.54 -10.90
N PRO A 75 12.15 -19.50 -10.16
CA PRO A 75 12.60 -19.77 -8.80
C PRO A 75 14.05 -20.25 -8.81
N LYS A 76 14.86 -19.81 -7.84
CA LYS A 76 16.27 -20.24 -7.71
C LYS A 76 16.41 -21.77 -7.56
N PHE A 77 15.36 -22.44 -7.12
CA PHE A 77 15.20 -23.89 -7.16
C PHE A 77 13.73 -24.22 -7.48
N PRO A 78 13.40 -25.05 -8.49
CA PRO A 78 14.28 -25.92 -9.29
C PRO A 78 14.96 -25.26 -10.51
N GLY A 79 14.79 -23.95 -10.74
CA GLY A 79 15.54 -23.22 -11.79
C GLY A 79 14.89 -23.15 -13.18
N GLU A 80 13.65 -23.63 -13.35
CA GLU A 80 12.88 -23.49 -14.59
C GLU A 80 11.83 -22.36 -14.50
N PRO A 81 11.43 -21.76 -15.63
CA PRO A 81 10.41 -20.71 -15.59
C PRO A 81 9.06 -21.27 -15.18
N ILE A 82 8.34 -20.51 -14.37
CA ILE A 82 7.01 -20.88 -13.84
C ILE A 82 5.93 -19.86 -14.20
N GLY A 83 6.31 -18.77 -14.85
CA GLY A 83 5.42 -17.68 -15.23
C GLY A 83 6.16 -16.58 -15.98
N SER A 84 5.42 -15.52 -16.29
CA SER A 84 5.94 -14.31 -16.92
C SER A 84 5.42 -13.05 -16.23
N ILE A 85 6.21 -11.98 -16.31
CA ILE A 85 5.83 -10.63 -15.92
C ILE A 85 6.37 -9.64 -16.94
N SER A 86 5.57 -8.67 -17.37
CA SER A 86 5.91 -7.79 -18.49
C SER A 86 5.21 -6.44 -18.42
N VAL A 87 5.77 -5.44 -19.10
CA VAL A 87 5.06 -4.20 -19.44
C VAL A 87 4.19 -4.48 -20.66
N VAL A 88 2.86 -4.39 -20.52
CA VAL A 88 1.92 -4.62 -21.62
C VAL A 88 1.41 -3.32 -22.25
N HIS A 89 1.51 -2.21 -21.52
CA HIS A 89 1.27 -0.87 -22.05
C HIS A 89 2.23 0.12 -21.39
N ARG A 90 2.60 1.17 -22.12
CA ARG A 90 3.56 2.18 -21.69
C ARG A 90 3.16 3.54 -22.25
N ASP A 91 3.32 4.58 -21.45
CA ASP A 91 3.17 5.96 -21.90
C ASP A 91 4.37 6.82 -21.45
N ASP A 92 5.22 7.16 -22.41
CA ASP A 92 6.44 7.94 -22.20
C ASP A 92 6.15 9.41 -21.86
N LYS A 93 4.97 9.93 -22.22
CA LYS A 93 4.59 11.33 -21.94
C LYS A 93 4.32 11.57 -20.47
N VAL A 94 3.79 10.56 -19.78
CA VAL A 94 3.51 10.60 -18.34
C VAL A 94 4.44 9.69 -17.53
N ASN A 95 5.44 9.10 -18.18
CA ASN A 95 6.38 8.14 -17.60
C ASN A 95 5.66 7.01 -16.84
N SER A 96 4.71 6.33 -17.50
CA SER A 96 3.92 5.26 -16.88
C SER A 96 4.08 3.91 -17.57
N VAL A 97 3.96 2.84 -16.78
CA VAL A 97 3.96 1.45 -17.26
C VAL A 97 2.81 0.65 -16.65
N HIS A 98 2.14 -0.12 -17.48
CA HIS A 98 1.12 -1.10 -17.07
C HIS A 98 1.73 -2.50 -17.03
N ILE A 99 1.73 -3.11 -15.85
CA ILE A 99 2.33 -4.42 -15.63
C ILE A 99 1.27 -5.52 -15.71
N GLY A 100 1.53 -6.52 -16.55
CA GLY A 100 0.79 -7.78 -16.60
C GLY A 100 1.66 -8.94 -16.13
N TYR A 101 1.06 -9.93 -15.50
CA TYR A 101 1.75 -11.15 -15.07
C TYR A 101 0.86 -12.38 -15.16
N CYS A 102 1.49 -13.54 -15.28
CA CYS A 102 0.85 -14.85 -15.30
C CYS A 102 1.79 -15.86 -14.65
N ILE A 103 1.27 -16.79 -13.86
CA ILE A 103 2.06 -17.82 -13.19
C ILE A 103 1.27 -19.13 -13.15
N GLY A 104 1.97 -20.26 -13.29
CA GLY A 104 1.39 -21.59 -13.26
C GLY A 104 0.72 -21.92 -11.94
N LYS A 105 -0.36 -22.70 -11.98
CA LYS A 105 -1.21 -22.99 -10.82
C LYS A 105 -0.48 -23.69 -9.66
N ALA A 106 0.52 -24.52 -9.98
CA ALA A 106 1.32 -25.22 -8.98
C ALA A 106 2.13 -24.25 -8.07
N TRP A 107 2.32 -23.01 -8.51
CA TRP A 107 3.11 -22.00 -7.81
C TRP A 107 2.26 -20.83 -7.26
N TRP A 108 0.93 -20.95 -7.31
CA TRP A 108 0.06 -19.97 -6.66
C TRP A 108 0.24 -19.99 -5.14
N HIS A 109 -0.04 -18.85 -4.49
CA HIS A 109 0.03 -18.69 -3.03
C HIS A 109 1.42 -18.84 -2.38
N HIS A 110 2.49 -19.01 -3.16
CA HIS A 110 3.88 -19.06 -2.65
C HIS A 110 4.56 -17.68 -2.56
N GLY A 111 3.87 -16.61 -2.96
CA GLY A 111 4.39 -15.23 -2.89
C GLY A 111 5.30 -14.82 -4.06
N TYR A 112 5.57 -15.72 -5.02
CA TYR A 112 6.46 -15.44 -6.16
C TYR A 112 6.02 -14.23 -7.00
N THR A 113 4.74 -14.12 -7.36
CA THR A 113 4.29 -13.02 -8.21
C THR A 113 4.38 -11.67 -7.50
N SER A 114 4.05 -11.61 -6.20
CA SER A 114 4.20 -10.39 -5.41
C SER A 114 5.68 -10.01 -5.26
N GLU A 115 6.56 -10.98 -5.04
CA GLU A 115 8.00 -10.74 -4.97
C GLU A 115 8.57 -10.22 -6.30
N ALA A 116 8.16 -10.83 -7.42
CA ALA A 116 8.55 -10.40 -8.76
C ALA A 116 8.06 -8.98 -9.06
N LEU A 117 6.79 -8.68 -8.74
CA LEU A 117 6.21 -7.36 -8.96
C LEU A 117 6.89 -6.29 -8.09
N SER A 118 7.19 -6.58 -6.83
CA SER A 118 7.96 -5.67 -5.96
C SER A 118 9.35 -5.35 -6.51
N GLU A 119 10.05 -6.34 -7.06
CA GLU A 119 11.36 -6.10 -7.68
C GLU A 119 11.24 -5.26 -8.96
N LEU A 120 10.21 -5.49 -9.78
CA LEU A 120 9.94 -4.62 -10.93
C LEU A 120 9.61 -3.19 -10.49
N ILE A 121 8.85 -3.00 -9.41
CA ILE A 121 8.55 -1.68 -8.85
C ILE A 121 9.84 -0.95 -8.49
N ARG A 122 10.74 -1.62 -7.74
CA ARG A 122 12.08 -1.09 -7.44
C ARG A 122 12.84 -0.71 -8.71
N PHE A 123 12.96 -1.65 -9.64
CA PHE A 123 13.68 -1.43 -10.91
C PHE A 123 13.12 -0.24 -11.70
N PHE A 124 11.80 -0.16 -11.87
CA PHE A 124 11.20 0.90 -12.67
C PHE A 124 11.34 2.28 -12.02
N PHE A 125 11.23 2.39 -10.69
CA PHE A 125 11.42 3.67 -10.01
C PHE A 125 12.89 4.08 -9.88
N GLU A 126 13.77 3.14 -9.49
CA GLU A 126 15.17 3.46 -9.17
C GLU A 126 16.06 3.52 -10.40
N GLU A 127 15.76 2.73 -11.43
CA GLU A 127 16.65 2.54 -12.56
C GLU A 127 16.11 3.10 -13.88
N VAL A 128 14.81 2.94 -14.13
CA VAL A 128 14.16 3.45 -15.35
C VAL A 128 13.61 4.88 -15.14
N GLY A 129 13.32 5.26 -13.89
CA GLY A 129 12.77 6.56 -13.55
C GLY A 129 11.34 6.77 -14.06
N VAL A 130 10.47 5.78 -13.84
CA VAL A 130 9.03 5.94 -14.11
C VAL A 130 8.39 6.83 -13.04
N ASN A 131 7.28 7.49 -13.37
CA ASN A 131 6.45 8.22 -12.42
C ASN A 131 5.35 7.33 -11.82
N ARG A 132 4.86 6.35 -12.60
CA ARG A 132 3.68 5.55 -12.24
C ARG A 132 3.80 4.12 -12.74
N ILE A 133 3.41 3.19 -11.89
CA ILE A 133 3.24 1.77 -12.22
C ILE A 133 1.81 1.40 -11.89
N ASP A 134 1.08 0.92 -12.88
CA ASP A 134 -0.29 0.44 -12.68
C ASP A 134 -0.48 -0.99 -13.17
N SER A 135 -1.53 -1.62 -12.66
CA SER A 135 -1.94 -2.96 -13.05
C SER A 135 -3.43 -3.12 -12.78
N ARG A 136 -4.04 -4.13 -13.38
CA ARG A 136 -5.47 -4.37 -13.26
C ARG A 136 -5.80 -5.84 -13.25
N HIS A 137 -6.96 -6.17 -12.70
CA HIS A 137 -7.49 -7.52 -12.73
C HIS A 137 -9.01 -7.53 -12.89
N ASP A 138 -9.52 -8.63 -13.46
CA ASP A 138 -10.95 -8.95 -13.38
C ASP A 138 -11.36 -9.13 -11.92
N ILE A 139 -12.42 -8.47 -11.47
CA ILE A 139 -12.89 -8.56 -10.08
C ILE A 139 -13.24 -9.99 -9.63
N ARG A 140 -13.56 -10.88 -10.59
CA ARG A 140 -13.80 -12.32 -10.36
C ARG A 140 -12.52 -13.11 -10.08
N ASN A 141 -11.35 -12.47 -10.21
CA ASN A 141 -10.04 -13.00 -9.87
C ASN A 141 -9.39 -12.17 -8.73
N PRO A 142 -9.87 -12.28 -7.48
CA PRO A 142 -9.33 -11.52 -6.37
C PRO A 142 -7.87 -11.88 -6.03
N HIS A 143 -7.38 -13.05 -6.46
CA HIS A 143 -6.00 -13.46 -6.22
C HIS A 143 -4.98 -12.54 -6.90
N SER A 144 -5.27 -12.05 -8.11
CA SER A 144 -4.44 -11.05 -8.78
C SER A 144 -4.47 -9.70 -8.05
N GLY A 145 -5.63 -9.26 -7.56
CA GLY A 145 -5.73 -8.08 -6.70
C GLY A 145 -4.84 -8.16 -5.44
N ASN A 146 -4.78 -9.34 -4.82
CA ASN A 146 -3.93 -9.55 -3.64
C ASN A 146 -2.43 -9.46 -3.94
N VAL A 147 -1.99 -9.78 -5.17
CA VAL A 147 -0.60 -9.58 -5.60
C VAL A 147 -0.25 -8.10 -5.60
N MET A 148 -1.10 -7.26 -6.21
CA MET A 148 -0.90 -5.81 -6.28
C MET A 148 -0.87 -5.16 -4.89
N LYS A 149 -1.81 -5.53 -4.01
CA LYS A 149 -1.82 -5.06 -2.61
C LYS A 149 -0.54 -5.41 -1.86
N LYS A 150 -0.08 -6.66 -1.98
CA LYS A 150 1.16 -7.13 -1.34
C LYS A 150 2.40 -6.42 -1.87
N ALA A 151 2.37 -5.99 -3.13
CA ALA A 151 3.44 -5.22 -3.74
C ALA A 151 3.40 -3.72 -3.40
N GLY A 152 2.48 -3.28 -2.52
CA GLY A 152 2.38 -1.89 -2.06
C GLY A 152 1.57 -0.98 -2.99
N MET A 153 0.84 -1.53 -3.95
CA MET A 153 -0.02 -0.74 -4.85
C MET A 153 -1.35 -0.38 -4.18
N HIS A 154 -1.83 0.83 -4.43
CA HIS A 154 -3.07 1.38 -3.90
C HIS A 154 -4.23 1.13 -4.88
N TYR A 155 -5.41 0.79 -4.36
CA TYR A 155 -6.62 0.64 -5.17
C TYR A 155 -7.14 2.00 -5.60
N GLU A 156 -7.42 2.17 -6.89
CA GLU A 156 -7.91 3.45 -7.44
C GLU A 156 -9.37 3.40 -7.89
N GLY A 157 -9.91 2.21 -8.14
CA GLY A 157 -11.30 2.06 -8.55
C GLY A 157 -11.57 0.80 -9.36
N THR A 158 -12.85 0.59 -9.65
CA THR A 158 -13.33 -0.49 -10.52
C THR A 158 -14.05 0.12 -11.71
N MET A 159 -13.54 -0.15 -12.90
CA MET A 159 -14.13 0.28 -14.16
C MET A 159 -15.12 -0.79 -14.61
N ARG A 160 -16.42 -0.45 -14.60
CA ARG A 160 -17.51 -1.37 -14.95
C ARG A 160 -17.47 -1.68 -16.45
N GLN A 161 -17.50 -2.97 -16.80
CA GLN A 161 -17.54 -3.48 -18.19
C GLN A 161 -16.48 -2.86 -19.11
N ALA A 162 -15.33 -2.47 -18.55
CA ALA A 162 -14.28 -1.74 -19.26
C ALA A 162 -13.20 -2.65 -19.85
N ASP A 163 -13.31 -3.97 -19.64
CA ASP A 163 -12.34 -4.94 -20.15
C ASP A 163 -13.01 -6.16 -20.79
N ARG A 164 -12.22 -6.95 -21.53
CA ARG A 164 -12.63 -8.21 -22.11
C ARG A 164 -11.54 -9.26 -21.96
N ASN A 165 -11.89 -10.39 -21.35
CA ASN A 165 -11.02 -11.55 -21.26
C ASN A 165 -11.71 -12.80 -21.85
N LYS A 166 -11.14 -13.99 -21.63
CA LYS A 166 -11.74 -15.24 -22.12
C LYS A 166 -13.12 -15.57 -21.54
N GLN A 167 -13.58 -14.87 -20.50
CA GLN A 167 -14.94 -14.98 -19.94
C GLN A 167 -15.91 -13.90 -20.48
N GLY A 168 -15.51 -13.12 -21.49
CA GLY A 168 -16.32 -12.05 -22.05
C GLY A 168 -16.02 -10.68 -21.45
N ILE A 169 -16.99 -9.77 -21.53
CA ILE A 169 -16.88 -8.41 -20.97
C ILE A 169 -16.86 -8.50 -19.44
N CYS A 170 -15.99 -7.73 -18.80
CA CYS A 170 -15.82 -7.75 -17.36
C CYS A 170 -15.50 -6.39 -16.74
N ASP A 171 -15.70 -6.33 -15.42
CA ASP A 171 -15.30 -5.22 -14.58
C ASP A 171 -13.82 -5.37 -14.22
N SER A 172 -13.08 -4.26 -14.29
CA SER A 172 -11.63 -4.24 -14.09
C SER A 172 -11.29 -3.37 -12.88
N ALA A 173 -10.75 -3.99 -11.83
CA ALA A 173 -10.21 -3.27 -10.68
C ALA A 173 -8.77 -2.82 -10.96
N TYR A 174 -8.50 -1.53 -10.77
CA TYR A 174 -7.21 -0.90 -11.01
C TYR A 174 -6.47 -0.62 -9.71
N TYR A 175 -5.18 -0.87 -9.73
CA TYR A 175 -4.24 -0.52 -8.68
C TYR A 175 -3.06 0.22 -9.28
N ALA A 176 -2.47 1.14 -8.53
CA ALA A 176 -1.28 1.85 -8.92
C ALA A 176 -0.38 2.19 -7.73
N ILE A 177 0.89 2.42 -8.01
CA ILE A 177 1.83 3.05 -7.10
C ILE A 177 2.53 4.18 -7.85
N LEU A 178 2.69 5.33 -7.20
CA LEU A 178 3.40 6.48 -7.74
C LEU A 178 4.84 6.51 -7.24
N ALA A 179 5.70 7.24 -7.95
CA ALA A 179 7.07 7.48 -7.52
C ALA A 179 7.11 8.13 -6.14
N GLU A 180 6.19 9.05 -5.84
CA GLU A 180 6.08 9.67 -4.51
C GLU A 180 5.72 8.67 -3.41
N ASP A 181 4.78 7.74 -3.68
CA ASP A 181 4.39 6.69 -2.74
C ASP A 181 5.61 5.81 -2.41
N TYR A 182 6.35 5.42 -3.45
CA TYR A 182 7.55 4.59 -3.32
C TYR A 182 8.65 5.29 -2.51
N GLN A 183 8.91 6.58 -2.78
CA GLN A 183 9.91 7.34 -2.02
C GLN A 183 9.49 7.54 -0.56
N ALA A 184 8.20 7.81 -0.30
CA ALA A 184 7.67 7.95 1.05
C ALA A 184 7.80 6.65 1.86
N GLN A 185 7.65 5.48 1.22
CA GLN A 185 7.86 4.18 1.84
C GLN A 185 9.34 3.92 2.17
N LYS A 186 10.26 4.32 1.27
CA LYS A 186 11.71 4.07 1.44
C LYS A 186 12.37 5.01 2.45
N SER A 187 11.90 6.25 2.50
CA SER A 187 12.39 7.30 3.39
C SER A 187 11.20 7.96 4.08
N PRO A 188 10.63 7.31 5.12
CA PRO A 188 9.50 7.87 5.84
C PRO A 188 9.85 9.25 6.38
N HIS A 189 8.86 10.16 6.41
CA HIS A 189 9.06 11.52 6.89
C HIS A 189 9.75 11.49 8.27
N PRO A 190 10.72 12.37 8.58
CA PRO A 190 11.49 12.32 9.84
C PRO A 190 10.68 12.37 11.15
N LEU A 191 9.39 12.68 11.04
CA LEU A 191 8.46 12.72 12.18
C LEU A 191 7.75 11.39 12.41
N ILE A 192 7.68 10.49 11.43
CA ILE A 192 7.04 9.18 11.59
C ILE A 192 7.79 8.40 12.68
N GLY A 193 7.03 7.84 13.62
CA GLY A 193 7.54 7.16 14.82
C GLY A 193 7.89 8.08 15.99
N LYS A 194 7.83 9.42 15.83
CA LYS A 194 7.95 10.34 16.97
C LYS A 194 6.77 10.11 17.92
N THR A 195 7.07 10.02 19.20
CA THR A 195 6.07 9.80 20.25
C THR A 195 6.05 10.94 21.26
N ALA A 196 4.89 11.13 21.90
CA ALA A 196 4.79 11.92 23.12
C ALA A 196 3.83 11.29 24.11
N ILE A 197 4.15 11.48 25.39
CA ILE A 197 3.41 10.94 26.51
C ILE A 197 2.90 12.08 27.38
N VAL A 198 1.65 12.00 27.77
CA VAL A 198 1.01 12.85 28.79
C VAL A 198 0.39 11.97 29.85
N SER A 199 0.20 12.51 31.05
CA SER A 199 -0.44 11.76 32.13
C SER A 199 -1.28 12.69 32.99
N LYS A 200 -2.33 12.13 33.58
CA LYS A 200 -3.18 12.82 34.55
C LYS A 200 -3.73 11.84 35.58
N THR A 201 -4.18 12.38 36.70
CA THR A 201 -5.01 11.66 37.67
C THR A 201 -6.48 11.92 37.34
N VAL A 202 -7.35 10.91 37.44
CA VAL A 202 -8.80 11.05 37.22
C VAL A 202 -9.39 11.88 38.36
N GLU A 203 -9.87 13.08 38.05
CA GLU A 203 -10.57 13.96 38.99
C GLU A 203 -12.09 13.86 38.80
N ASP A 204 -12.87 14.44 39.72
CA ASP A 204 -14.34 14.44 39.61
C ASP A 204 -14.81 15.09 38.30
N THR A 205 -14.11 16.11 37.81
CA THR A 205 -14.38 16.83 36.55
C THR A 205 -14.19 15.96 35.30
N ASP A 206 -13.47 14.84 35.41
CA ASP A 206 -13.20 13.92 34.30
C ASP A 206 -14.22 12.79 34.20
N THR A 207 -15.11 12.67 35.18
CA THR A 207 -16.00 11.52 35.28
C THR A 207 -17.15 11.58 34.28
N ALA A 208 -17.64 10.41 33.88
CA ALA A 208 -18.78 10.30 32.96
C ALA A 208 -20.01 11.05 33.49
N ALA A 209 -20.24 10.98 34.80
CA ALA A 209 -21.28 11.74 35.51
C ALA A 209 -21.10 13.27 35.37
N SER A 210 -19.91 13.80 35.65
CA SER A 210 -19.66 15.25 35.61
C SER A 210 -19.70 15.83 34.20
N ILE A 211 -19.20 15.11 33.20
CA ILE A 211 -19.18 15.54 31.80
C ILE A 211 -20.52 15.23 31.10
N LYS A 212 -21.49 14.61 31.80
CA LYS A 212 -22.81 14.23 31.25
C LYS A 212 -22.72 13.28 30.05
N SER A 213 -21.70 12.43 30.04
CA SER A 213 -21.53 11.36 29.03
C SER A 213 -21.95 9.98 29.57
N GLY A 214 -22.30 9.90 30.85
CA GLY A 214 -22.83 8.72 31.54
C GLY A 214 -23.23 9.07 32.97
N SER A 215 -23.51 8.07 33.80
CA SER A 215 -23.96 8.24 35.19
C SER A 215 -22.93 7.83 36.25
N LEU A 216 -21.80 7.24 35.84
CA LEU A 216 -20.83 6.64 36.75
C LEU A 216 -19.66 7.58 37.08
N PRO A 217 -19.09 7.50 38.30
CA PRO A 217 -17.92 8.28 38.73
C PRO A 217 -16.59 7.65 38.25
N VAL A 218 -16.51 7.30 36.97
CA VAL A 218 -15.33 6.74 36.30
C VAL A 218 -14.92 7.65 35.15
N LEU A 219 -13.67 7.55 34.72
CA LEU A 219 -13.13 8.33 33.60
C LEU A 219 -14.09 8.30 32.40
N ALA A 220 -14.47 9.46 31.90
CA ALA A 220 -15.35 9.60 30.76
C ALA A 220 -14.60 9.32 29.44
N THR A 221 -15.28 8.75 28.44
CA THR A 221 -14.70 8.63 27.09
C THR A 221 -14.27 9.98 26.50
N PRO A 222 -15.05 11.09 26.64
CA PRO A 222 -14.57 12.42 26.24
C PRO A 222 -13.30 12.87 26.97
N ALA A 223 -13.15 12.55 28.26
CA ALA A 223 -11.96 12.92 29.03
C ALA A 223 -10.72 12.12 28.61
N LEU A 224 -10.89 10.81 28.35
CA LEU A 224 -9.84 9.96 27.78
C LEU A 224 -9.42 10.46 26.39
N THR A 225 -10.40 10.78 25.55
CA THR A 225 -10.19 11.30 24.20
C THR A 225 -9.40 12.62 24.23
N ALA A 226 -9.77 13.55 25.13
CA ALA A 226 -9.06 14.80 25.32
C ALA A 226 -7.60 14.59 25.76
N LEU A 227 -7.33 13.59 26.63
CA LEU A 227 -5.97 13.25 27.04
C LEU A 227 -5.15 12.68 25.88
N MET A 228 -5.74 11.82 25.04
CA MET A 228 -5.12 11.33 23.81
C MET A 228 -4.84 12.46 22.81
N GLU A 229 -5.77 13.42 22.66
CA GLU A 229 -5.53 14.60 21.83
C GLU A 229 -4.38 15.47 22.35
N GLN A 230 -4.29 15.63 23.68
CA GLN A 230 -3.21 16.35 24.33
C GLN A 230 -1.86 15.67 24.05
N ALA A 231 -1.81 14.34 24.07
CA ALA A 231 -0.63 13.57 23.68
C ALA A 231 -0.21 13.90 22.23
N SER A 232 -1.14 13.88 21.29
CA SER A 232 -0.87 14.21 19.88
C SER A 232 -0.43 15.67 19.70
N CYS A 233 -1.04 16.60 20.44
CA CYS A 233 -0.64 18.02 20.40
C CYS A 233 0.79 18.19 20.94
N LYS A 234 1.13 17.55 22.06
CA LYS A 234 2.48 17.54 22.63
C LYS A 234 3.49 16.92 21.67
N CYS A 235 3.10 15.89 20.92
CA CYS A 235 3.98 15.25 19.94
C CYS A 235 4.46 16.19 18.84
N LEU A 236 3.71 17.27 18.55
CA LEU A 236 4.05 18.27 17.55
C LEU A 236 4.72 19.52 18.13
N SER A 237 4.77 19.72 19.46
CA SER A 237 5.17 21.02 20.04
C SER A 237 6.53 21.51 19.55
N ASP A 238 7.46 20.58 19.36
CA ASP A 238 8.85 20.88 19.00
C ASP A 238 9.09 20.81 17.48
N CYS A 239 8.02 20.65 16.70
CA CYS A 239 8.07 20.45 15.25
C CYS A 239 7.37 21.57 14.47
N LEU A 240 6.79 22.55 15.17
CA LEU A 240 6.04 23.65 14.59
C LEU A 240 6.93 24.88 14.44
N GLU A 241 6.81 25.57 13.30
CA GLU A 241 7.48 26.84 13.09
C GLU A 241 6.83 27.97 13.90
N SER A 242 7.56 29.08 14.07
CA SER A 242 7.00 30.29 14.69
C SER A 242 5.71 30.75 13.99
N GLY A 243 4.65 31.00 14.77
CA GLY A 243 3.33 31.38 14.26
C GLY A 243 2.47 30.22 13.74
N GLN A 244 2.92 28.97 13.87
CA GLN A 244 2.13 27.78 13.58
C GLN A 244 1.51 27.16 14.84
N THR A 245 0.40 26.46 14.64
CA THR A 245 -0.22 25.57 15.63
C THR A 245 -0.81 24.35 14.93
N SER A 246 -1.35 23.38 15.68
CA SER A 246 -2.08 22.24 15.13
C SER A 246 -3.51 22.16 15.67
N VAL A 247 -4.45 21.79 14.80
CA VAL A 247 -5.86 21.60 15.15
C VAL A 247 -6.30 20.17 14.84
N GLY A 248 -7.02 19.54 15.76
CA GLY A 248 -7.63 18.23 15.53
C GLY A 248 -8.76 18.31 14.50
N THR A 249 -8.83 17.36 13.59
CA THR A 249 -9.89 17.30 12.56
C THR A 249 -10.70 16.00 12.59
N ALA A 250 -10.16 14.93 13.17
CA ALA A 250 -10.87 13.67 13.35
C ALA A 250 -10.19 12.86 14.45
N ILE A 251 -10.98 12.21 15.31
CA ILE A 251 -10.50 11.27 16.32
C ILE A 251 -11.48 10.09 16.41
N SER A 252 -10.94 8.87 16.50
CA SER A 252 -11.70 7.63 16.66
C SER A 252 -11.06 6.82 17.77
N VAL A 253 -11.79 6.57 18.86
CA VAL A 253 -11.27 5.95 20.07
C VAL A 253 -12.20 4.85 20.55
N GLU A 254 -11.61 3.71 20.89
CA GLU A 254 -12.24 2.64 21.67
C GLU A 254 -11.78 2.76 23.13
N HIS A 255 -12.73 2.96 24.05
CA HIS A 255 -12.49 3.02 25.50
C HIS A 255 -12.87 1.66 26.09
N THR A 256 -11.87 0.80 26.26
CA THR A 256 -12.04 -0.64 26.48
C THR A 256 -12.13 -1.05 27.95
N ALA A 257 -11.68 -0.21 28.88
CA ALA A 257 -11.77 -0.46 30.31
C ALA A 257 -12.05 0.80 31.11
N ALA A 258 -12.77 0.67 32.23
CA ALA A 258 -13.12 1.79 33.09
C ALA A 258 -12.03 2.05 34.15
N SER A 259 -11.59 3.30 34.27
CA SER A 259 -10.67 3.72 35.33
C SER A 259 -11.40 4.55 36.40
N PRO A 260 -11.28 4.22 37.70
CA PRO A 260 -11.94 4.95 38.78
C PRO A 260 -11.28 6.30 39.06
N ARG A 261 -11.98 7.15 39.81
CA ARG A 261 -11.41 8.39 40.37
C ARG A 261 -10.11 8.10 41.15
N GLY A 262 -9.11 8.96 40.97
CA GLY A 262 -7.78 8.79 41.58
C GLY A 262 -6.84 7.86 40.81
N ALA A 263 -7.32 7.13 39.80
CA ALA A 263 -6.45 6.37 38.91
C ALA A 263 -5.52 7.32 38.13
N LYS A 264 -4.27 6.91 37.93
CA LYS A 264 -3.33 7.62 37.06
C LYS A 264 -3.45 7.05 35.65
N ILE A 265 -3.71 7.92 34.70
CA ILE A 265 -3.87 7.59 33.28
C ILE A 265 -2.69 8.16 32.51
N THR A 266 -2.11 7.35 31.65
CA THR A 266 -1.06 7.76 30.71
C THR A 266 -1.55 7.57 29.30
N ALA A 267 -1.54 8.64 28.50
CA ALA A 267 -1.84 8.57 27.06
C ALA A 267 -0.56 8.79 26.26
N THR A 268 -0.40 8.00 25.21
CA THR A 268 0.72 8.05 24.27
C THR A 268 0.16 8.32 22.88
N ALA A 269 0.79 9.24 22.15
CA ALA A 269 0.57 9.43 20.73
C ALA A 269 1.86 9.11 19.96
N GLU A 270 1.72 8.47 18.82
CA GLU A 270 2.79 8.20 17.86
C GLU A 270 2.38 8.72 16.48
N ILE A 271 3.25 9.45 15.79
CA ILE A 271 2.99 9.90 14.42
C ILE A 271 3.14 8.71 13.47
N THR A 272 2.06 8.37 12.77
CA THR A 272 2.01 7.23 11.82
C THR A 272 1.89 7.66 10.36
N GLU A 273 1.46 8.90 10.11
CA GLU A 273 1.23 9.42 8.76
C GLU A 273 1.57 10.91 8.71
N VAL A 274 2.25 11.33 7.64
CA VAL A 274 2.51 12.75 7.33
C VAL A 274 2.20 12.99 5.86
N THR A 275 1.15 13.76 5.57
CA THR A 275 0.72 14.10 4.21
C THR A 275 0.58 15.62 4.08
N GLY A 276 1.63 16.28 3.59
CA GLY A 276 1.70 17.74 3.54
C GLY A 276 1.53 18.34 4.94
N ARG A 277 0.40 19.03 5.19
CA ARG A 277 0.09 19.65 6.50
C ARG A 277 -0.78 18.78 7.41
N LYS A 278 -1.21 17.60 6.94
CA LYS A 278 -2.01 16.65 7.74
C LYS A 278 -1.05 15.67 8.43
N ILE A 279 -1.26 15.47 9.72
CA ILE A 279 -0.51 14.52 10.55
C ILE A 279 -1.50 13.51 11.14
N GLY A 280 -1.24 12.23 10.93
CA GLY A 280 -1.98 11.12 11.52
C GLY A 280 -1.23 10.52 12.71
N PHE A 281 -1.98 10.09 13.71
CA PHE A 281 -1.47 9.51 14.94
C PHE A 281 -2.17 8.18 15.26
N ALA A 282 -1.39 7.22 15.75
CA ALA A 282 -1.91 6.18 16.63
C ALA A 282 -1.90 6.71 18.06
N VAL A 283 -2.97 6.48 18.81
CA VAL A 283 -3.09 6.89 20.22
C VAL A 283 -3.47 5.70 21.08
N THR A 284 -2.89 5.63 22.28
CA THR A 284 -3.16 4.59 23.27
C THR A 284 -3.22 5.21 24.65
N ALA A 285 -3.95 4.58 25.56
CA ALA A 285 -4.01 4.99 26.95
C ALA A 285 -3.99 3.79 27.89
N ARG A 286 -3.33 3.96 29.03
CA ARG A 286 -3.12 2.92 30.04
C ARG A 286 -3.30 3.47 31.43
N ASP A 287 -3.72 2.59 32.34
CA ASP A 287 -3.62 2.78 33.78
C ASP A 287 -2.75 1.65 34.40
N ASN A 288 -2.79 1.48 35.72
CA ASN A 288 -1.99 0.46 36.40
C ASN A 288 -2.43 -0.99 36.09
N ALA A 289 -3.67 -1.20 35.62
CA ALA A 289 -4.21 -2.51 35.29
C ALA A 289 -3.96 -2.92 33.83
N GLY A 290 -3.61 -1.96 32.96
CA GLY A 290 -3.24 -2.24 31.57
C GLY A 290 -3.75 -1.17 30.61
N GLU A 291 -3.97 -1.59 29.36
CA GLU A 291 -4.58 -0.73 28.34
C GLU A 291 -6.06 -0.52 28.61
N ILE A 292 -6.47 0.76 28.57
CA ILE A 292 -7.86 1.17 28.78
C ILE A 292 -8.47 1.77 27.53
N GLY A 293 -7.67 2.03 26.49
CA GLY A 293 -8.21 2.44 25.20
C GLY A 293 -7.13 2.71 24.16
N HIS A 294 -7.56 2.70 22.89
CA HIS A 294 -6.72 2.97 21.74
C HIS A 294 -7.53 3.61 20.62
N GLY A 295 -6.84 4.15 19.62
CA GLY A 295 -7.51 4.82 18.52
C GLY A 295 -6.57 5.49 17.53
N THR A 296 -7.18 6.30 16.66
CA THR A 296 -6.47 7.16 15.71
C THR A 296 -6.90 8.60 15.87
N HIS A 297 -5.99 9.52 15.56
CA HIS A 297 -6.24 10.96 15.59
C HIS A 297 -5.58 11.62 14.39
N SER A 298 -6.23 12.62 13.79
CA SER A 298 -5.69 13.42 12.69
C SER A 298 -5.66 14.89 13.10
N ARG A 299 -4.52 15.56 12.87
CA ARG A 299 -4.33 16.99 13.09
C ARG A 299 -3.84 17.69 11.82
N PHE A 300 -4.18 18.96 11.67
CA PHE A 300 -3.65 19.82 10.60
C PHE A 300 -2.78 20.93 11.18
N ILE A 301 -1.61 21.15 10.57
CA ILE A 301 -0.75 22.29 10.84
C ILE A 301 -1.33 23.54 10.14
N VAL A 302 -1.52 24.61 10.93
CA VAL A 302 -2.15 25.85 10.49
C VAL A 302 -1.37 27.07 11.00
N LYS A 303 -1.47 28.20 10.29
CA LYS A 303 -0.99 29.50 10.79
C LYS A 303 -2.03 30.10 11.74
N THR A 304 -1.62 30.44 12.95
CA THR A 304 -2.51 30.84 14.04
C THR A 304 -3.43 32.00 13.66
N ASP A 305 -2.87 33.12 13.19
CA ASP A 305 -3.64 34.32 12.84
C ASP A 305 -4.68 34.08 11.74
N ARG A 306 -4.27 33.32 10.70
CA ARG A 306 -5.16 32.99 9.58
C ARG A 306 -6.30 32.07 10.02
N PHE A 307 -6.00 31.13 10.90
CA PHE A 307 -7.00 30.21 11.42
C PHE A 307 -8.02 30.95 12.29
N MET A 308 -7.56 31.81 13.21
CA MET A 308 -8.45 32.58 14.09
C MET A 308 -9.35 33.54 13.32
N LYS A 309 -8.81 34.31 12.37
CA LYS A 309 -9.64 35.18 11.50
C LYS A 309 -10.75 34.40 10.77
N LYS A 310 -10.43 33.19 10.28
CA LYS A 310 -11.40 32.32 9.60
C LYS A 310 -12.46 31.77 10.57
N ALA A 311 -12.07 31.43 11.80
CA ALA A 311 -12.99 30.95 12.82
C ALA A 311 -13.94 32.06 13.30
N GLU A 312 -13.43 33.28 13.49
CA GLU A 312 -14.22 34.44 13.90
C GLU A 312 -15.24 34.86 12.84
N ALA A 313 -14.89 34.76 11.56
CA ALA A 313 -15.82 35.03 10.45
C ALA A 313 -17.02 34.06 10.36
N ARG A 314 -17.11 33.06 11.24
CA ARG A 314 -18.26 32.14 11.34
C ARG A 314 -19.27 32.56 12.42
N LYS A 315 -18.94 33.55 13.24
CA LYS A 315 -19.87 34.15 14.20
C LYS A 315 -20.88 35.01 13.45
#